data_AF-A0A2V2ZKN3-F1
#
_entry.id   AF-A0A2V2ZKN3-F1
#
_cell.length_a   1.000
_cell.length_b   1.000
_cell.length_c   1.000
_cell.angle_alpha   90.00
_cell.angle_beta   90.00
_cell.angle_gamma   90.00
#
_symmetry.space_group_name_H-M   'P 1'
#
loop_
_entity.id
_entity.type
_entity.pdbx_description
1 polymer ?
#
loop_
_entity_poly.entity_id
_entity_poly.type
_entity_poly.pdbx_seq_one_letter_code
_entity_poly.pdbx_strand_id
1 'polypeptide(L)'
;MSVPLPNNTIKAIDEFLSTYAESSHANMNSAVSRLLKDELHKKDVAEITFADYLKIFPNDDKKLTSNEIYMKSFFRFLFAYDFLNNPIGFNEIFKRKESIKNGFLANKLRQKNIGQNVKKEKETEVIPLTIQELILIQKVLDVKSSKLDTLKMQFCWYAVFDLGLPVEELRKKITSESYSNGYLKTSEGLLPVPEKFEIMFIQLSERSSNYNRFATADAYFEKIGEIAKLERKLIPLMIKKAKRDFSLKCGNCRKSYTNIAENWRSVNNRIVCIHCSEDLKKNEI
;
A
#
# COMPACT_ATOMS: atom_id res chain seq x y z
N MET A 1 41.46 4.10 20.83
CA MET A 1 41.47 5.18 19.82
C MET A 1 40.88 4.62 18.51
N SER A 2 39.71 5.08 18.08
CA SER A 2 39.12 4.65 16.81
C SER A 2 39.87 5.30 15.65
N VAL A 3 40.62 4.51 14.89
CA VAL A 3 41.26 4.97 13.64
C VAL A 3 40.16 5.44 12.67
N PRO A 4 40.23 6.66 12.14
CA PRO A 4 39.21 7.19 11.22
C PRO A 4 39.14 6.34 9.94
N LEU A 5 37.95 6.29 9.34
CA LEU A 5 37.77 5.59 8.05
C LEU A 5 38.52 6.35 6.94
N PRO A 6 39.07 5.63 5.94
CA PRO A 6 39.64 6.26 4.75
C PRO A 6 38.61 7.15 4.04
N ASN A 7 39.09 8.24 3.42
CA ASN A 7 38.23 9.18 2.68
C ASN A 7 37.42 8.50 1.57
N ASN A 8 37.99 7.47 0.93
CA ASN A 8 37.29 6.70 -0.10
C ASN A 8 36.06 5.96 0.47
N THR A 9 36.21 5.36 1.65
CA THR A 9 35.11 4.69 2.35
C THR A 9 34.03 5.67 2.78
N ILE A 10 34.42 6.82 3.35
CA ILE A 10 33.47 7.86 3.74
C ILE A 10 32.66 8.33 2.52
N LYS A 11 33.36 8.65 1.42
CA LYS A 11 32.74 9.03 0.15
C LYS A 11 31.77 7.97 -0.37
N ALA A 12 32.16 6.69 -0.36
CA ALA A 12 31.31 5.60 -0.82
C ALA A 12 30.02 5.47 0.02
N ILE A 13 30.12 5.62 1.34
CA ILE A 13 28.98 5.56 2.26
C ILE A 13 28.06 6.76 2.01
N ASP A 14 28.59 7.97 1.96
CA ASP A 14 27.80 9.19 1.76
C ASP A 14 27.10 9.18 0.40
N GLU A 15 27.80 8.79 -0.66
CA GLU A 15 27.20 8.67 -1.99
C GLU A 15 26.11 7.60 -2.02
N PHE A 16 26.33 6.45 -1.38
CA PHE A 16 25.33 5.39 -1.26
C PHE A 16 24.08 5.89 -0.53
N LEU A 17 24.22 6.48 0.65
CA LEU A 17 23.10 7.01 1.45
C LEU A 17 22.35 8.10 0.69
N SER A 18 23.04 8.94 -0.09
CA SER A 18 22.41 9.98 -0.92
C SER A 18 21.45 9.46 -1.99
N THR A 19 21.45 8.15 -2.27
CA THR A 19 20.50 7.51 -3.20
C THR A 19 19.18 7.09 -2.54
N TYR A 20 19.09 7.17 -1.21
CA TYR A 20 17.94 6.77 -0.41
C TYR A 20 17.35 7.94 0.38
N ALA A 21 16.13 7.75 0.89
CA ALA A 21 15.45 8.72 1.75
C ALA A 21 16.19 8.86 3.08
N GLU A 22 16.24 10.07 3.63
CA GLU A 22 16.86 10.37 4.93
C GLU A 22 16.32 9.48 6.06
N SER A 23 15.02 9.17 6.03
CA SER A 23 14.37 8.26 6.98
C SER A 23 15.00 6.85 7.04
N SER A 24 15.68 6.43 5.98
CA SER A 24 16.35 5.13 5.89
C SER A 24 17.84 5.21 6.25
N HIS A 25 18.44 6.39 6.31
CA HIS A 25 19.89 6.55 6.47
C HIS A 25 20.43 5.91 7.73
N ALA A 26 19.75 6.08 8.88
CA ALA A 26 20.21 5.51 10.15
C ALA A 26 20.34 3.98 10.09
N ASN A 27 19.32 3.30 9.55
CA ASN A 27 19.32 1.84 9.43
C ASN A 27 20.36 1.34 8.41
N MET A 28 20.48 2.02 7.28
CA MET A 28 21.44 1.65 6.24
C MET A 28 22.88 1.88 6.70
N ASN A 29 23.15 3.02 7.35
CA ASN A 29 24.46 3.33 7.90
C ASN A 29 24.86 2.35 9.01
N SER A 30 23.90 1.96 9.86
CA SER A 30 24.12 0.91 10.86
C SER A 30 24.49 -0.42 10.21
N ALA A 31 23.77 -0.85 9.18
CA ALA A 31 24.05 -2.09 8.46
C ALA A 31 25.42 -2.06 7.75
N VAL A 32 25.76 -0.96 7.08
CA VAL A 32 27.07 -0.80 6.41
C VAL A 32 28.21 -0.72 7.42
N SER A 33 28.02 0.00 8.53
CA SER A 33 29.01 0.06 9.61
C SER A 33 29.29 -1.32 10.20
N ARG A 34 28.23 -2.10 10.46
CA ARG A 34 28.35 -3.48 10.92
C ARG A 34 29.09 -4.36 9.90
N LEU A 35 28.72 -4.27 8.61
CA LEU A 35 29.39 -5.02 7.55
C LEU A 35 30.90 -4.76 7.54
N LEU A 36 31.31 -3.49 7.52
CA LEU A 36 32.72 -3.11 7.41
C LEU A 36 33.51 -3.44 8.69
N LYS A 37 32.96 -3.09 9.86
CA LYS A 37 33.70 -3.20 11.13
C LYS A 37 33.65 -4.59 11.73
N ASP A 38 32.48 -5.24 11.69
CA ASP A 38 32.23 -6.43 12.49
C ASP A 38 32.31 -7.72 11.64
N GLU A 39 31.83 -7.67 10.39
CA GLU A 39 31.74 -8.87 9.56
C GLU A 39 32.97 -9.07 8.64
N LEU A 40 33.44 -7.98 8.02
CA LEU A 40 34.58 -8.01 7.09
C LEU A 40 35.90 -7.56 7.73
N HIS A 41 35.83 -6.76 8.80
CA HIS A 41 36.98 -6.08 9.42
C HIS A 41 37.82 -5.26 8.41
N LYS A 42 37.15 -4.66 7.42
CA LYS A 42 37.79 -3.84 6.37
C LYS A 42 37.49 -2.37 6.58
N LYS A 43 38.53 -1.54 6.54
CA LYS A 43 38.40 -0.08 6.64
C LYS A 43 38.25 0.57 5.28
N ASP A 44 38.96 0.07 4.27
CA ASP A 44 38.85 0.56 2.90
C ASP A 44 37.89 -0.32 2.09
N VAL A 45 36.87 0.30 1.49
CA VAL A 45 35.94 -0.39 0.60
C VAL A 45 36.62 -0.90 -0.67
N ALA A 46 37.75 -0.30 -1.07
CA ALA A 46 38.51 -0.72 -2.24
C ALA A 46 39.13 -2.12 -2.08
N GLU A 47 39.35 -2.55 -0.85
CA GLU A 47 39.89 -3.87 -0.50
C GLU A 47 38.83 -4.97 -0.51
N ILE A 48 37.55 -4.63 -0.66
CA ILE A 48 36.45 -5.60 -0.67
C ILE A 48 36.51 -6.43 -1.96
N THR A 49 36.41 -7.74 -1.81
CA THR A 49 36.50 -8.74 -2.88
C THR A 49 35.23 -9.57 -2.97
N PHE A 50 35.12 -10.38 -4.01
CA PHE A 50 33.98 -11.30 -4.15
C PHE A 50 33.96 -12.41 -3.09
N ALA A 51 35.11 -12.82 -2.56
CA ALA A 51 35.17 -13.77 -1.45
C ALA A 51 34.52 -13.20 -0.18
N ASP A 52 34.68 -11.90 0.07
CA ASP A 52 34.00 -11.21 1.16
C ASP A 52 32.48 -11.21 0.98
N TYR A 53 32.01 -11.02 -0.25
CA TYR A 53 30.58 -11.13 -0.57
C TYR A 53 30.04 -12.53 -0.28
N LEU A 54 30.73 -13.59 -0.72
CA LEU A 54 30.31 -14.98 -0.49
C LEU A 54 30.34 -15.37 0.99
N LYS A 55 31.24 -14.78 1.80
CA LYS A 55 31.25 -14.98 3.27
C LYS A 55 29.93 -14.53 3.91
N ILE A 56 29.34 -13.44 3.40
CA ILE A 56 28.08 -12.89 3.91
C ILE A 56 26.87 -13.56 3.24
N PHE A 57 26.96 -13.88 1.95
CA PHE A 57 25.89 -14.44 1.14
C PHE A 57 26.33 -15.76 0.48
N PRO A 58 26.48 -16.85 1.26
CA PRO A 58 26.95 -18.12 0.72
C PRO A 58 25.90 -18.84 -0.15
N ASN A 59 24.60 -18.61 0.13
CA ASN A 59 23.47 -19.20 -0.60
C ASN A 59 22.46 -18.12 -0.98
N ASP A 60 22.17 -17.96 -2.27
CA ASP A 60 21.24 -16.95 -2.79
C ASP A 60 19.75 -17.29 -2.53
N ASP A 61 19.43 -18.53 -2.12
CA ASP A 61 18.05 -18.99 -1.88
C ASP A 61 17.49 -18.64 -0.49
N LYS A 62 18.33 -18.12 0.42
CA LYS A 62 17.89 -17.72 1.76
C LYS A 62 17.10 -16.41 1.70
N LYS A 63 15.95 -16.37 2.37
CA LYS A 63 15.21 -15.12 2.60
C LYS A 63 16.06 -14.17 3.45
N LEU A 64 16.43 -13.02 2.87
CA LEU A 64 17.26 -12.02 3.53
C LEU A 64 16.47 -11.19 4.55
N THR A 65 17.11 -10.89 5.67
CA THR A 65 16.67 -9.89 6.65
C THR A 65 16.86 -8.47 6.10
N SER A 66 16.20 -7.47 6.72
CA SER A 66 16.34 -6.06 6.30
C SER A 66 17.79 -5.57 6.30
N ASN A 67 18.61 -5.98 7.28
CA ASN A 67 20.03 -5.62 7.34
C ASN A 67 20.83 -6.28 6.23
N GLU A 68 20.63 -7.58 5.98
CA GLU A 68 21.26 -8.31 4.87
C GLU A 68 20.89 -7.68 3.52
N ILE A 69 19.65 -7.20 3.35
CA ILE A 69 19.22 -6.48 2.14
C ILE A 69 20.03 -5.18 1.96
N TYR A 70 20.21 -4.38 3.01
CA TYR A 70 21.01 -3.16 2.94
C TYR A 70 22.48 -3.44 2.62
N MET A 71 23.06 -4.47 3.25
CA MET A 71 24.43 -4.91 2.98
C MET A 71 24.60 -5.36 1.53
N LYS A 72 23.69 -6.22 1.02
CA LYS A 72 23.70 -6.67 -0.38
C LYS A 72 23.58 -5.49 -1.35
N SER A 73 22.75 -4.52 -1.02
CA SER A 73 22.61 -3.29 -1.82
C SER A 73 23.90 -2.45 -1.82
N PHE A 74 24.61 -2.38 -0.69
CA PHE A 74 25.88 -1.68 -0.60
C PHE A 74 26.97 -2.34 -1.47
N PHE A 75 27.10 -3.68 -1.45
CA PHE A 75 27.99 -4.39 -2.38
C PHE A 75 27.68 -4.07 -3.85
N ARG A 76 26.40 -4.07 -4.23
CA ARG A 76 25.96 -3.69 -5.58
C ARG A 76 26.35 -2.26 -5.92
N PHE A 77 26.23 -1.34 -4.97
CA PHE A 77 26.62 0.05 -5.15
C PHE A 77 28.13 0.19 -5.38
N LEU A 78 28.95 -0.42 -4.51
CA LEU A 78 30.41 -0.38 -4.64
C LEU A 78 30.87 -0.93 -5.99
N PHE A 79 30.30 -2.04 -6.42
CA PHE A 79 30.57 -2.63 -7.74
C PHE A 79 30.12 -1.71 -8.89
N ALA A 80 28.91 -1.15 -8.82
CA ALA A 80 28.34 -0.35 -9.91
C ALA A 80 29.03 1.00 -10.11
N TYR A 81 29.60 1.57 -9.04
CA TYR A 81 30.26 2.88 -9.04
C TYR A 81 31.79 2.80 -8.96
N ASP A 82 32.38 1.63 -9.20
CA ASP A 82 33.84 1.44 -9.29
C ASP A 82 34.61 1.79 -8.02
N PHE A 83 34.02 1.52 -6.85
CA PHE A 83 34.72 1.67 -5.57
C PHE A 83 35.62 0.49 -5.21
N LEU A 84 35.55 -0.62 -5.95
CA LEU A 84 36.31 -1.85 -5.70
C LEU A 84 37.57 -1.89 -6.58
N ASN A 85 38.74 -2.20 -6.00
CA ASN A 85 39.96 -2.39 -6.80
C ASN A 85 39.92 -3.69 -7.61
N ASN A 86 39.27 -4.73 -7.08
CA ASN A 86 39.14 -6.02 -7.75
C ASN A 86 37.67 -6.46 -7.85
N PRO A 87 36.98 -6.14 -8.96
CA PRO A 87 35.58 -6.51 -9.18
C PRO A 87 35.39 -7.94 -9.73
N ILE A 88 36.46 -8.73 -9.87
CA ILE A 88 36.38 -10.11 -10.40
C ILE A 88 35.42 -10.95 -9.54
N GLY A 89 34.53 -11.70 -10.19
CA GLY A 89 33.47 -12.49 -9.54
C GLY A 89 32.14 -11.75 -9.40
N PHE A 90 32.15 -10.44 -9.11
CA PHE A 90 30.89 -9.66 -9.01
C PHE A 90 30.14 -9.58 -10.35
N ASN A 91 30.87 -9.58 -11.48
CA ASN A 91 30.28 -9.56 -12.82
C ASN A 91 29.35 -10.76 -13.10
N GLU A 92 29.57 -11.89 -12.42
CA GLU A 92 28.80 -13.13 -12.64
C GLU A 92 27.40 -13.05 -12.03
N ILE A 93 27.30 -12.44 -10.83
CA ILE A 93 26.05 -12.29 -10.08
C ILE A 93 25.36 -10.95 -10.41
N PHE A 94 26.12 -9.87 -10.45
CA PHE A 94 25.63 -8.52 -10.71
C PHE A 94 25.72 -8.17 -12.19
N LYS A 95 25.02 -8.96 -13.01
CA LYS A 95 24.93 -8.76 -14.45
C LYS A 95 24.37 -7.35 -14.75
N ARG A 96 24.90 -6.73 -15.81
CA ARG A 96 24.48 -5.39 -16.30
C ARG A 96 24.74 -4.28 -15.26
N LYS A 97 26.01 -4.03 -14.99
CA LYS A 97 26.50 -2.93 -14.12
C LYS A 97 25.78 -1.60 -14.36
N GLU A 98 25.60 -1.20 -15.62
CA GLU A 98 24.91 0.04 -15.98
C GLU A 98 23.44 0.08 -15.55
N SER A 99 22.75 -1.06 -15.61
CA SER A 99 21.37 -1.17 -15.12
C SER A 99 21.28 -1.00 -13.61
N ILE A 100 22.30 -1.45 -12.86
CA ILE A 100 22.37 -1.28 -11.40
C ILE A 100 22.58 0.19 -11.08
N LYS A 101 23.55 0.83 -11.75
CA LYS A 101 23.84 2.26 -11.64
C LYS A 101 22.61 3.12 -11.92
N ASN A 102 21.89 2.83 -13.01
CA ASN A 102 20.63 3.50 -13.36
C ASN A 102 19.54 3.31 -12.30
N GLY A 103 19.50 2.17 -11.61
CA GLY A 103 18.59 1.95 -10.49
C GLY A 103 18.84 2.90 -9.32
N PHE A 104 20.11 3.09 -8.94
CA PHE A 104 20.51 4.03 -7.89
C PHE A 104 20.27 5.49 -8.29
N LEU A 105 20.58 5.86 -9.54
CA LEU A 105 20.28 7.19 -10.09
C LEU A 105 18.78 7.48 -10.10
N ALA A 106 17.96 6.51 -10.54
CA ALA A 106 16.50 6.65 -10.54
C ALA A 106 15.95 6.83 -9.12
N ASN A 107 16.49 6.12 -8.13
CA ASN A 107 16.11 6.32 -6.73
C ASN A 107 16.49 7.74 -6.25
N LYS A 108 17.71 8.19 -6.52
CA LYS A 108 18.18 9.54 -6.17
C LYS A 108 17.31 10.64 -6.80
N LEU A 109 16.95 10.48 -8.08
CA LEU A 109 16.04 11.39 -8.78
C LEU A 109 14.61 11.36 -8.22
N ARG A 110 14.12 10.17 -7.85
CA ARG A 110 12.83 10.03 -7.17
C ARG A 110 12.83 10.79 -5.86
N GLN A 111 13.87 10.68 -5.04
CA GLN A 111 14.01 11.42 -3.76
C GLN A 111 13.97 12.94 -3.98
N LYS A 112 14.69 13.46 -4.97
CA LYS A 112 14.68 14.90 -5.30
C LYS A 112 13.31 15.42 -5.75
N ASN A 113 12.49 14.55 -6.35
CA ASN A 113 11.15 14.88 -6.84
C ASN A 113 10.02 14.57 -5.83
N ILE A 114 10.33 14.14 -4.59
CA ILE A 114 9.32 13.81 -3.56
C ILE A 114 8.49 15.03 -3.15
N GLY A 115 8.94 16.26 -3.44
CA GLY A 115 8.11 17.45 -3.30
C GLY A 115 6.89 17.49 -4.24
N GLN A 116 6.82 16.68 -5.31
CA GLN A 116 5.82 16.90 -6.37
C GLN A 116 5.13 15.67 -6.98
N ASN A 117 5.44 14.41 -6.65
CA ASN A 117 4.70 13.31 -7.28
C ASN A 117 4.43 12.08 -6.39
N VAL A 118 3.13 11.86 -6.22
CA VAL A 118 2.42 10.65 -5.78
C VAL A 118 3.16 9.40 -6.27
N LYS A 119 3.42 8.49 -5.33
CA LYS A 119 3.91 7.13 -5.59
C LYS A 119 3.11 6.48 -6.74
N LYS A 120 3.66 6.44 -7.95
CA LYS A 120 3.31 5.39 -8.91
C LYS A 120 4.03 4.13 -8.44
N GLU A 121 3.38 3.39 -7.55
CA GLU A 121 3.64 1.97 -7.41
C GLU A 121 3.67 1.36 -8.81
N LYS A 122 4.67 0.50 -9.09
CA LYS A 122 4.54 -0.43 -10.21
C LYS A 122 3.32 -1.27 -9.88
N GLU A 123 2.15 -0.87 -10.38
CA GLU A 123 0.96 -1.71 -10.34
C GLU A 123 1.36 -2.98 -11.10
N THR A 124 1.60 -4.07 -10.37
CA THR A 124 1.21 -5.38 -10.87
C THR A 124 -0.18 -5.19 -11.45
N GLU A 125 -0.40 -5.61 -12.69
CA GLU A 125 -1.64 -5.40 -13.41
C GLU A 125 -2.76 -6.20 -12.74
N VAL A 126 -3.27 -5.69 -11.62
CA VAL A 126 -4.39 -6.26 -10.90
C VAL A 126 -5.61 -5.95 -11.72
N ILE A 127 -6.17 -7.00 -12.32
CA ILE A 127 -7.38 -6.94 -13.14
C ILE A 127 -8.55 -6.57 -12.21
N PRO A 128 -9.32 -5.51 -12.50
CA PRO A 128 -10.48 -5.12 -11.70
C PRO A 128 -11.55 -6.23 -11.69
N LEU A 129 -12.53 -6.11 -10.79
CA LEU A 129 -13.69 -7.00 -10.80
C LEU A 129 -14.49 -6.80 -12.08
N THR A 130 -14.96 -7.90 -12.67
CA THR A 130 -15.91 -7.88 -13.77
C THR A 130 -17.32 -7.59 -13.24
N ILE A 131 -18.25 -7.22 -14.14
CA ILE A 131 -19.66 -7.04 -13.79
C ILE A 131 -20.25 -8.33 -13.21
N GLN A 132 -19.90 -9.49 -13.76
CA GLN A 132 -20.39 -10.78 -13.26
C GLN A 132 -19.93 -11.05 -11.82
N GLU A 133 -18.65 -10.80 -11.51
CA GLU A 133 -18.14 -10.92 -10.15
C GLU A 133 -18.84 -9.95 -9.19
N LEU A 134 -19.10 -8.71 -9.62
CA LEU A 134 -19.85 -7.74 -8.82
C LEU A 134 -21.28 -8.20 -8.53
N ILE A 135 -21.97 -8.78 -9.50
CA ILE A 135 -23.32 -9.35 -9.31
C ILE A 135 -23.29 -10.50 -8.28
N LEU A 136 -22.29 -11.38 -8.36
CA LEU A 136 -22.14 -12.48 -7.39
C LEU A 136 -21.86 -11.94 -5.98
N ILE A 137 -20.99 -10.95 -5.86
CA ILE A 137 -20.71 -10.29 -4.58
C ILE A 137 -21.97 -9.61 -4.03
N GLN A 138 -22.74 -8.91 -4.86
CA GLN A 138 -23.96 -8.22 -4.42
C GLN A 138 -24.95 -9.20 -3.78
N LYS A 139 -25.11 -10.40 -4.34
CA LYS A 139 -25.96 -11.46 -3.75
C LYS A 139 -25.52 -11.87 -2.34
N VAL A 140 -24.22 -11.82 -2.05
CA VAL A 140 -23.69 -12.08 -0.70
C VAL A 140 -23.99 -10.91 0.25
N LEU A 141 -23.94 -9.68 -0.25
CA LEU A 141 -24.14 -8.46 0.53
C LEU A 141 -25.61 -8.16 0.85
N ASP A 142 -26.54 -8.65 0.03
CA ASP A 142 -27.98 -8.46 0.21
C ASP A 142 -28.61 -9.41 1.23
N VAL A 143 -27.85 -10.39 1.73
CA VAL A 143 -28.31 -11.29 2.78
C VAL A 143 -28.58 -10.50 4.07
N LYS A 144 -29.85 -10.46 4.50
CA LYS A 144 -30.23 -9.90 5.80
C LYS A 144 -29.65 -10.77 6.92
N SER A 145 -28.86 -10.17 7.81
CA SER A 145 -28.26 -10.85 8.94
C SER A 145 -28.04 -9.86 10.08
N SER A 146 -28.27 -10.32 11.31
CA SER A 146 -27.90 -9.60 12.54
C SER A 146 -26.58 -10.13 13.14
N LYS A 147 -25.96 -11.12 12.51
CA LYS A 147 -24.69 -11.70 13.00
C LYS A 147 -23.57 -10.71 12.77
N LEU A 148 -22.82 -10.41 13.84
CA LEU A 148 -21.74 -9.43 13.83
C LEU A 148 -20.75 -9.64 12.68
N ASP A 149 -20.27 -10.86 12.46
CA ASP A 149 -19.29 -11.14 11.41
C ASP A 149 -19.84 -10.90 10.01
N THR A 150 -21.12 -11.20 9.77
CA THR A 150 -21.77 -10.91 8.48
C THR A 150 -21.89 -9.41 8.28
N LEU A 151 -22.28 -8.67 9.33
CA LEU A 151 -22.40 -7.21 9.27
C LEU A 151 -21.03 -6.55 9.08
N LYS A 152 -19.98 -7.01 9.76
CA LYS A 152 -18.61 -6.52 9.58
C LYS A 152 -18.13 -6.74 8.15
N MET A 153 -18.41 -7.91 7.60
CA MET A 153 -18.07 -8.25 6.21
C MET A 153 -18.77 -7.31 5.22
N GLN A 154 -20.09 -7.14 5.36
CA GLN A 154 -20.89 -6.23 4.53
C GLN A 154 -20.44 -4.77 4.69
N PHE A 155 -20.10 -4.36 5.91
CA PHE A 155 -19.61 -3.02 6.19
C PHE A 155 -18.22 -2.78 5.59
N CYS A 156 -17.30 -3.75 5.66
CA CYS A 156 -15.98 -3.62 5.02
C CYS A 156 -16.11 -3.39 3.52
N TRP A 157 -17.02 -4.09 2.85
CA TRP A 157 -17.33 -3.83 1.44
C TRP A 157 -17.88 -2.41 1.25
N TYR A 158 -18.93 -2.05 1.99
CA TYR A 158 -19.55 -0.73 1.90
C TYR A 158 -18.55 0.42 2.10
N ALA A 159 -17.69 0.33 3.12
CA ALA A 159 -16.70 1.35 3.42
C ALA A 159 -15.70 1.53 2.27
N VAL A 160 -15.20 0.44 1.67
CA VAL A 160 -14.16 0.53 0.63
C VAL A 160 -14.76 0.79 -0.75
N PHE A 161 -15.83 0.08 -1.12
CA PHE A 161 -16.42 0.15 -2.45
C PHE A 161 -17.37 1.35 -2.60
N ASP A 162 -18.34 1.52 -1.69
CA ASP A 162 -19.36 2.56 -1.81
C ASP A 162 -18.85 3.91 -1.30
N LEU A 163 -18.29 3.96 -0.10
CA LEU A 163 -17.74 5.20 0.48
C LEU A 163 -16.37 5.57 -0.09
N GLY A 164 -15.58 4.60 -0.55
CA GLY A 164 -14.24 4.88 -1.07
C GLY A 164 -13.18 5.09 0.02
N LEU A 165 -13.47 4.65 1.25
CA LEU A 165 -12.56 4.76 2.38
C LEU A 165 -11.26 4.01 2.10
N PRO A 166 -10.08 4.62 2.35
CA PRO A 166 -8.82 3.91 2.24
C PRO A 166 -8.79 2.68 3.16
N VAL A 167 -8.39 1.53 2.60
CA VAL A 167 -8.35 0.25 3.32
C VAL A 167 -7.47 0.34 4.58
N GLU A 168 -6.36 1.08 4.51
CA GLU A 168 -5.48 1.30 5.67
C GLU A 168 -6.16 2.13 6.77
N GLU A 169 -7.02 3.07 6.40
CA GLU A 169 -7.81 3.83 7.36
C GLU A 169 -8.87 2.94 8.03
N LEU A 170 -9.58 2.13 7.24
CA LEU A 170 -10.52 1.13 7.77
C LEU A 170 -9.84 0.21 8.79
N ARG A 171 -8.65 -0.32 8.48
CA ARG A 171 -7.93 -1.26 9.35
C ARG A 171 -7.43 -0.63 10.64
N LYS A 172 -6.90 0.59 10.56
CA LYS A 172 -6.08 1.18 11.64
C LYS A 172 -6.79 2.23 12.47
N LYS A 173 -7.77 2.94 11.90
CA LYS A 173 -8.38 4.11 12.53
C LYS A 173 -9.85 3.90 12.87
N ILE A 174 -10.56 3.11 12.08
CA ILE A 174 -11.99 2.91 12.31
C ILE A 174 -12.23 1.90 13.45
N THR A 175 -12.94 2.37 14.47
CA THR A 175 -13.38 1.63 15.66
C THR A 175 -14.87 1.88 15.92
N SER A 176 -15.43 1.25 16.96
CA SER A 176 -16.79 1.56 17.43
C SER A 176 -16.99 3.03 17.78
N GLU A 177 -15.98 3.68 18.36
CA GLU A 177 -16.01 5.10 18.74
C GLU A 177 -15.99 6.05 17.54
N SER A 178 -15.66 5.54 16.36
CA SER A 178 -15.71 6.33 15.12
C SER A 178 -17.14 6.53 14.62
N TYR A 179 -18.12 5.81 15.16
CA TYR A 179 -19.51 5.89 14.73
C TYR A 179 -20.35 6.70 15.73
N SER A 180 -21.14 7.66 15.22
CA SER A 180 -22.16 8.35 16.00
C SER A 180 -23.28 8.88 15.11
N ASN A 181 -24.52 8.72 15.56
CA ASN A 181 -25.73 9.28 14.93
C ASN A 181 -25.87 8.99 13.43
N GLY A 182 -25.54 7.77 12.98
CA GLY A 182 -25.60 7.40 11.56
C GLY A 182 -24.42 7.90 10.71
N TYR A 183 -23.38 8.44 11.33
CA TYR A 183 -22.18 8.92 10.66
C TYR A 183 -20.91 8.23 11.16
N LEU A 184 -19.98 8.01 10.25
CA LEU A 184 -18.62 7.56 10.50
C LEU A 184 -17.66 8.75 10.45
N LYS A 185 -16.93 8.98 11.54
CA LYS A 185 -15.85 9.95 11.61
C LYS A 185 -14.59 9.37 10.98
N THR A 186 -14.11 10.02 9.93
CA THR A 186 -12.91 9.64 9.17
C THR A 186 -11.93 10.81 9.10
N SER A 187 -10.74 10.56 8.56
CA SER A 187 -9.74 11.61 8.33
C SER A 187 -10.16 12.62 7.26
N GLU A 188 -11.11 12.27 6.40
CA GLU A 188 -11.65 13.13 5.35
C GLU A 188 -12.99 13.79 5.74
N GLY A 189 -13.49 13.53 6.94
CA GLY A 189 -14.74 14.11 7.47
C GLY A 189 -15.76 13.06 7.90
N LEU A 190 -17.03 13.45 7.91
CA LEU A 190 -18.14 12.58 8.29
C LEU A 190 -18.72 11.88 7.04
N LEU A 191 -18.82 10.56 7.09
CA LEU A 191 -19.43 9.75 6.03
C LEU A 191 -20.72 9.11 6.53
N PRO A 192 -21.81 9.10 5.73
CA PRO A 192 -23.06 8.48 6.15
C PRO A 192 -22.90 6.96 6.25
N VAL A 193 -23.60 6.35 7.20
CA VAL A 193 -23.64 4.91 7.42
C VAL A 193 -25.10 4.44 7.42
N PRO A 194 -25.46 3.44 6.60
CA PRO A 194 -26.79 2.85 6.61
C PRO A 194 -27.18 2.29 7.97
N GLU A 195 -28.42 2.52 8.38
CA GLU A 195 -29.00 2.08 9.67
C GLU A 195 -28.78 0.59 9.96
N LYS A 196 -28.78 -0.26 8.93
CA LYS A 196 -28.51 -1.71 9.08
C LYS A 196 -27.18 -2.04 9.77
N PHE A 197 -26.21 -1.13 9.76
CA PHE A 197 -24.91 -1.30 10.39
C PHE A 197 -24.83 -0.73 11.82
N GLU A 198 -25.86 -0.04 12.30
CA GLU A 198 -25.86 0.54 13.65
C GLU A 198 -25.67 -0.53 14.73
N ILE A 199 -26.43 -1.62 14.65
CA ILE A 199 -26.33 -2.73 15.61
C ILE A 199 -24.93 -3.35 15.66
N MET A 200 -24.20 -3.35 14.53
CA MET A 200 -22.82 -3.83 14.49
C MET A 200 -21.90 -2.91 15.30
N PHE A 201 -22.05 -1.59 15.18
CA PHE A 201 -21.24 -0.65 15.94
C PHE A 201 -21.54 -0.70 17.44
N ILE A 202 -22.81 -0.88 17.82
CA ILE A 202 -23.22 -1.13 19.21
C ILE A 202 -22.52 -2.38 19.75
N GLN A 203 -22.65 -3.52 19.05
CA GLN A 203 -21.99 -4.78 19.44
C GLN A 203 -20.45 -4.69 19.46
N LEU A 204 -19.84 -3.81 18.66
CA LEU A 204 -18.39 -3.57 18.71
C LEU A 204 -17.98 -2.76 19.93
N SER A 205 -18.81 -1.83 20.39
CA SER A 205 -18.53 -1.00 21.57
C SER A 205 -18.50 -1.80 22.87
N GLU A 206 -19.24 -2.91 22.93
CA GLU A 206 -19.27 -3.85 24.05
C GLU A 206 -18.00 -4.72 24.14
N ARG A 207 -17.13 -4.70 23.12
CA ARG A 207 -15.90 -5.49 23.06
C ARG A 207 -14.70 -4.68 23.51
N SER A 208 -13.67 -5.38 23.99
CA SER A 208 -12.40 -4.73 24.34
C SER A 208 -11.75 -4.07 23.11
N SER A 209 -10.90 -3.08 23.37
CA SER A 209 -10.29 -2.20 22.36
C SER A 209 -9.52 -2.92 21.25
N ASN A 210 -9.10 -4.18 21.46
CA ASN A 210 -8.42 -4.98 20.44
C ASN A 210 -9.39 -5.65 19.45
N TYR A 211 -10.67 -5.79 19.79
CA TYR A 211 -11.69 -6.48 18.99
C TYR A 211 -12.80 -5.56 18.46
N ASN A 212 -12.80 -4.28 18.84
CA ASN A 212 -13.76 -3.26 18.38
C ASN A 212 -13.38 -2.62 17.02
N ARG A 213 -12.44 -3.22 16.27
CA ARG A 213 -11.82 -2.66 15.06
C ARG A 213 -11.90 -3.59 13.85
N PHE A 214 -11.43 -3.11 12.70
CA PHE A 214 -11.43 -3.82 11.40
C PHE A 214 -10.03 -4.24 10.93
N ALA A 215 -9.13 -4.60 11.85
CA ALA A 215 -7.75 -4.99 11.55
C ALA A 215 -7.64 -6.15 10.54
N THR A 216 -8.63 -7.05 10.53
CA THR A 216 -8.72 -8.22 9.63
C THR A 216 -9.60 -7.98 8.40
N ALA A 217 -9.72 -6.74 7.92
CA ALA A 217 -10.52 -6.40 6.74
C ALA A 217 -10.25 -7.31 5.52
N ASP A 218 -9.00 -7.73 5.32
CA ASP A 218 -8.63 -8.61 4.21
C ASP A 218 -9.25 -9.99 4.29
N ALA A 219 -9.37 -10.54 5.50
CA ALA A 219 -10.05 -11.81 5.71
C ALA A 219 -11.54 -11.70 5.39
N TYR A 220 -12.16 -10.53 5.66
CA TYR A 220 -13.54 -10.30 5.27
C TYR A 220 -13.70 -10.21 3.74
N PHE A 221 -12.79 -9.54 3.03
CA PHE A 221 -12.82 -9.51 1.56
C PHE A 221 -12.61 -10.89 0.97
N GLU A 222 -11.63 -11.65 1.45
CA GLU A 222 -11.39 -13.03 1.03
C GLU A 222 -12.65 -13.89 1.22
N LYS A 223 -13.27 -13.81 2.41
CA LYS A 223 -14.51 -14.53 2.73
C LYS A 223 -15.69 -14.14 1.84
N ILE A 224 -15.82 -12.87 1.45
CA ILE A 224 -16.83 -12.45 0.46
C ILE A 224 -16.58 -13.18 -0.87
N GLY A 225 -15.33 -13.21 -1.33
CA GLY A 225 -14.96 -13.89 -2.58
C GLY A 225 -15.24 -15.38 -2.54
N GLU A 226 -14.95 -16.04 -1.41
CA GLU A 226 -15.24 -17.46 -1.18
C GLU A 226 -16.74 -17.76 -1.20
N ILE A 227 -17.56 -16.97 -0.48
CA ILE A 227 -19.02 -17.16 -0.44
C ILE A 227 -19.63 -16.89 -1.82
N ALA A 228 -19.12 -15.88 -2.54
CA ALA A 228 -19.52 -15.56 -3.90
C ALA A 228 -19.02 -16.57 -4.95
N LYS A 229 -18.19 -17.54 -4.55
CA LYS A 229 -17.56 -18.55 -5.41
C LYS A 229 -16.79 -17.93 -6.58
N LEU A 230 -16.04 -16.87 -6.31
CA LEU A 230 -15.17 -16.26 -7.32
C LEU A 230 -14.01 -17.22 -7.66
N GLU A 231 -13.61 -17.27 -8.92
CA GLU A 231 -12.49 -18.11 -9.38
C GLU A 231 -11.14 -17.67 -8.80
N ARG A 232 -11.06 -16.42 -8.34
CA ARG A 232 -9.86 -15.79 -7.79
C ARG A 232 -10.14 -15.14 -6.45
N LYS A 233 -9.11 -15.09 -5.61
CA LYS A 233 -9.17 -14.45 -4.29
C LYS A 233 -9.48 -12.96 -4.43
N LEU A 234 -10.53 -12.51 -3.73
CA LEU A 234 -10.89 -11.10 -3.67
C LEU A 234 -9.89 -10.34 -2.79
N ILE A 235 -9.20 -9.36 -3.37
CA ILE A 235 -8.25 -8.50 -2.66
C ILE A 235 -8.66 -7.03 -2.72
N PRO A 236 -8.28 -6.19 -1.72
CA PRO A 236 -8.72 -4.79 -1.67
C PRO A 236 -8.37 -3.96 -2.92
N LEU A 237 -7.23 -4.25 -3.57
CA LEU A 237 -6.82 -3.52 -4.76
C LEU A 237 -7.79 -3.74 -5.94
N MET A 238 -8.38 -4.93 -6.06
CA MET A 238 -9.42 -5.22 -7.07
C MET A 238 -10.68 -4.39 -6.81
N ILE A 239 -11.09 -4.26 -5.54
CA ILE A 239 -12.26 -3.47 -5.12
C ILE A 239 -12.03 -1.99 -5.43
N LYS A 240 -10.84 -1.46 -5.12
CA LYS A 240 -10.48 -0.07 -5.41
C LYS A 240 -10.50 0.23 -6.91
N LYS A 241 -9.94 -0.66 -7.73
CA LYS A 241 -9.97 -0.51 -9.20
C LYS A 241 -11.39 -0.64 -9.75
N ALA A 242 -12.16 -1.62 -9.27
CA ALA A 242 -13.58 -1.75 -9.64
C ALA A 242 -14.38 -0.49 -9.30
N LYS A 243 -14.25 0.06 -8.08
CA LYS A 243 -14.92 1.32 -7.72
C LYS A 243 -14.60 2.41 -8.75
N ARG A 244 -13.32 2.61 -9.09
CA ARG A 244 -12.90 3.61 -10.06
C ARG A 244 -13.55 3.37 -11.43
N ASP A 245 -13.51 2.13 -11.91
CA ASP A 245 -13.96 1.76 -13.25
C ASP A 245 -15.49 1.77 -13.38
N PHE A 246 -16.21 1.52 -12.27
CA PHE A 246 -17.67 1.57 -12.17
C PHE A 246 -18.21 2.84 -11.52
N SER A 247 -17.41 3.90 -11.38
CA SER A 247 -17.90 5.20 -10.90
C SER A 247 -18.12 6.16 -12.07
N LEU A 248 -19.26 6.85 -12.06
CA LEU A 248 -19.58 7.92 -12.99
C LEU A 248 -19.65 9.25 -12.24
N LYS A 249 -19.31 10.34 -12.92
CA LYS A 249 -19.45 11.70 -12.38
C LYS A 249 -20.85 12.23 -12.63
N CYS A 250 -21.50 12.73 -11.59
CA CYS A 250 -22.77 13.44 -11.73
C CYS A 250 -22.58 14.69 -12.59
N GLY A 251 -23.42 14.85 -13.62
CA GLY A 251 -23.38 16.02 -14.50
C GLY A 251 -23.64 17.34 -13.78
N ASN A 252 -24.38 17.31 -12.66
CA ASN A 252 -24.75 18.48 -11.87
C ASN A 252 -23.68 18.85 -10.83
N CYS A 253 -23.43 18.00 -9.83
CA CYS A 253 -22.48 18.32 -8.75
C CYS A 253 -21.03 17.89 -9.02
N ARG A 254 -20.76 17.23 -10.15
CA ARG A 254 -19.43 16.71 -10.56
C ARG A 254 -18.78 15.71 -9.59
N LYS A 255 -19.46 15.32 -8.51
CA LYS A 255 -19.04 14.24 -7.59
C LYS A 255 -19.17 12.88 -8.26
N SER A 256 -18.30 11.95 -7.89
CA SER A 256 -18.29 10.58 -8.41
C SER A 256 -19.17 9.68 -7.55
N TYR A 257 -20.00 8.86 -8.20
CA TYR A 257 -20.87 7.87 -7.57
C TYR A 257 -20.74 6.55 -8.32
N THR A 258 -20.95 5.42 -7.64
CA THR A 258 -20.98 4.11 -8.30
C THR A 258 -22.16 4.04 -9.28
N ASN A 259 -21.97 3.37 -10.40
CA ASN A 259 -22.93 3.23 -11.50
C ASN A 259 -23.99 2.15 -11.17
N ILE A 260 -24.63 2.29 -10.02
CA ILE A 260 -25.72 1.43 -9.55
C ILE A 260 -27.00 2.25 -9.57
N ALA A 261 -28.10 1.65 -10.01
CA ALA A 261 -29.36 2.35 -10.28
C ALA A 261 -29.88 3.18 -9.10
N GLU A 262 -29.62 2.78 -7.85
CA GLU A 262 -30.04 3.51 -6.66
C GLU A 262 -29.42 4.92 -6.58
N ASN A 263 -28.21 5.12 -7.11
CA ASN A 263 -27.50 6.39 -7.05
C ASN A 263 -27.96 7.41 -8.10
N TRP A 264 -28.72 6.99 -9.11
CA TRP A 264 -29.03 7.81 -10.29
C TRP A 264 -30.53 8.01 -10.48
N ARG A 265 -30.92 9.22 -10.89
CA ARG A 265 -32.31 9.57 -11.21
C ARG A 265 -32.33 10.43 -12.48
N SER A 266 -33.42 10.33 -13.24
CA SER A 266 -33.70 11.23 -14.35
C SER A 266 -34.55 12.40 -13.85
N VAL A 267 -34.09 13.63 -14.05
CA VAL A 267 -34.84 14.87 -13.81
C VAL A 267 -34.74 15.71 -15.08
N ASN A 268 -35.87 16.09 -15.68
CA ASN A 268 -35.92 16.83 -16.94
C ASN A 268 -35.03 16.27 -18.05
N ASN A 269 -35.12 14.95 -18.28
CA ASN A 269 -34.29 14.21 -19.25
C ASN A 269 -32.77 14.27 -18.99
N ARG A 270 -32.34 14.64 -17.78
CA ARG A 270 -30.93 14.62 -17.36
C ARG A 270 -30.73 13.57 -16.27
N ILE A 271 -29.72 12.72 -16.45
CA ILE A 271 -29.31 11.77 -15.41
C ILE A 271 -28.43 12.52 -14.39
N VAL A 272 -28.91 12.58 -13.15
CA VAL A 272 -28.21 13.20 -12.02
C VAL A 272 -28.13 12.24 -10.84
N CYS A 273 -27.23 12.50 -9.89
CA CYS A 273 -27.19 11.73 -8.65
C CYS A 273 -28.45 11.97 -7.81
N ILE A 274 -28.77 11.03 -6.92
CA ILE A 274 -29.97 11.08 -6.08
C ILE A 274 -30.11 12.38 -5.27
N HIS A 275 -29.01 12.87 -4.68
CA HIS A 275 -29.02 14.13 -3.93
C HIS A 275 -29.36 15.34 -4.81
N CYS A 276 -28.72 15.45 -5.99
CA CYS A 276 -29.06 16.52 -6.93
C CYS A 276 -30.50 16.39 -7.44
N SER A 277 -31.01 15.17 -7.58
CA SER A 277 -32.41 14.97 -7.94
C SER A 277 -33.36 15.48 -6.85
N GLU A 278 -33.04 15.27 -5.58
CA GLU A 278 -33.85 15.78 -4.47
C GLU A 278 -33.79 17.31 -4.39
N ASP A 279 -32.60 17.89 -4.57
CA ASP A 279 -32.42 19.35 -4.58
C ASP A 279 -33.16 20.02 -5.74
N LEU A 280 -33.06 19.44 -6.95
CA LEU A 280 -33.74 19.97 -8.14
C LEU A 280 -35.27 19.91 -7.98
N LYS A 281 -35.80 18.82 -7.42
CA LYS A 281 -37.24 18.69 -7.15
C LYS A 281 -37.75 19.71 -6.12
N LYS A 282 -36.92 20.11 -5.16
CA LYS A 282 -37.27 21.15 -4.16
C LYS A 282 -37.25 22.56 -4.74
N ASN A 283 -36.44 22.80 -5.78
CA ASN A 283 -36.31 24.09 -6.45
C ASN A 283 -37.29 24.27 -7.64
N GLU A 284 -38.10 23.25 -7.94
CA GLU A 284 -39.18 23.31 -8.94
C GLU A 284 -40.56 23.65 -8.34
N ILE A 285 -40.59 24.25 -7.13
CA ILE A 285 -41.78 24.83 -6.48
C ILE A 285 -41.63 26.35 -6.42
#